data_AF-W1XN45-F1
#
_entry.id   AF-W1XN45-F1
#
_cell.length_a   1.000
_cell.length_b   1.000
_cell.length_c   1.000
_cell.angle_alpha   90.00
_cell.angle_beta   90.00
_cell.angle_gamma   90.00
#
_symmetry.space_group_name_H-M   'P 1'
#
loop_
_entity.id
_entity.type
_entity.pdbx_description
1 polymer ?
#
loop_
_entity_poly.entity_id
_entity_poly.type
_entity_poly.pdbx_seq_one_letter_code
_entity_poly.pdbx_strand_id
1 'polypeptide(L)' 'MSKRRYLTGKEVQAMMQAVCYGATGARDYCLILLAYR' A
#
# COMPACT_ATOMS: atom_id res chain seq x y z
N MET A 1 -4.93 0.20 -24.64
CA MET A 1 -5.30 -0.35 -23.32
C MET A 1 -4.07 -0.32 -22.41
N SER A 2 -4.07 0.53 -21.37
CA SER A 2 -2.99 0.49 -20.38
C SER A 2 -3.16 -0.78 -19.55
N LYS A 3 -2.19 -1.71 -19.61
CA LYS A 3 -2.21 -2.93 -18.79
C LYS A 3 -2.23 -2.51 -17.32
N ARG A 4 -3.33 -2.79 -16.60
CA ARG A 4 -3.36 -2.64 -15.14
C ARG A 4 -2.24 -3.49 -14.56
N ARG A 5 -1.27 -2.84 -13.91
CA ARG A 5 -0.14 -3.49 -13.26
C ARG A 5 -0.57 -3.76 -11.82
N TYR A 6 -0.64 -5.03 -11.44
CA TYR A 6 -0.86 -5.43 -10.06
C TYR A 6 0.45 -5.30 -9.29
N LEU A 7 0.39 -4.92 -8.02
CA LEU A 7 1.55 -4.96 -7.15
C LEU A 7 1.97 -6.40 -6.90
N THR A 8 3.28 -6.63 -6.87
CA THR A 8 3.89 -7.87 -6.41
C THR A 8 3.90 -7.93 -4.88
N GLY A 9 3.99 -9.14 -4.31
CA GLY A 9 4.05 -9.30 -2.85
C GLY A 9 5.21 -8.53 -2.18
N LYS A 10 6.34 -8.37 -2.87
CA LYS A 10 7.48 -7.57 -2.38
C LYS A 10 7.15 -6.08 -2.29
N GLU A 11 6.45 -5.53 -3.29
CA GLU A 11 6.05 -4.13 -3.30
C GLU A 11 4.99 -3.85 -2.23
N VAL A 12 4.07 -4.80 -2.01
CA VAL A 12 3.10 -4.71 -0.90
C VAL A 12 3.82 -4.73 0.44
N GLN A 13 4.80 -5.63 0.65
CA GLN A 13 5.53 -5.72 1.91
C GLN A 13 6.34 -4.45 2.20
N ALA A 14 7.01 -3.88 1.20
CA ALA A 14 7.74 -2.62 1.33
C ALA A 14 6.80 -1.45 1.64
N MET A 15 5.64 -1.39 0.98
CA MET A 15 4.61 -0.40 1.26
C MET A 15 4.09 -0.51 2.70
N MET A 16 3.80 -1.73 3.16
CA MET A 16 3.34 -1.98 4.52
C MET A 16 4.40 -1.63 5.58
N GLN A 17 5.68 -1.84 5.30
CA GLN A 17 6.76 -1.37 6.17
C GLN A 17 6.84 0.15 6.22
N ALA A 18 6.78 0.83 5.07
CA ALA A 18 6.78 2.29 5.01
C ALA A 18 5.61 2.90 5.79
N VAL A 19 4.45 2.25 5.74
CA VAL A 19 3.27 2.60 6.54
C VAL A 19 3.53 2.37 8.02
N CYS A 20 4.10 1.24 8.42
CA CYS A 20 4.34 0.92 9.83
C CYS A 20 5.32 1.89 10.52
N TYR A 21 6.36 2.34 9.80
CA TYR A 21 7.41 3.20 10.34
C TYR A 21 7.29 4.68 9.94
N GLY A 22 6.30 5.04 9.13
CA GLY A 22 6.06 6.41 8.67
C GLY A 22 5.29 7.25 9.69
N ALA A 23 5.52 8.56 9.69
CA ALA A 23 4.84 9.50 10.59
C ALA A 23 3.30 9.53 10.41
N THR A 24 2.81 9.13 9.23
CA THR A 24 1.39 9.06 8.86
C THR A 24 0.84 7.64 8.76
N GLY A 25 1.53 6.65 9.35
CA GLY A 25 1.24 5.23 9.17
C GLY A 25 -0.22 4.82 9.34
N ALA A 26 -0.89 5.28 10.39
CA ALA A 26 -2.31 4.95 10.61
C ALA A 26 -3.23 5.48 9.48
N ARG A 27 -2.94 6.67 8.95
CA ARG A 27 -3.70 7.27 7.85
C ARG A 27 -3.46 6.52 6.55
N ASP A 28 -2.21 6.21 6.25
CA ASP A 28 -1.82 5.54 4.99
C ASP A 28 -2.31 4.09 4.98
N TYR A 29 -2.31 3.42 6.14
CA TYR A 29 -2.91 2.10 6.30
C TYR A 29 -4.42 2.10 6.00
N CYS A 30 -5.16 3.06 6.56
CA CYS A 30 -6.58 3.24 6.26
C CYS A 30 -6.80 3.49 4.77
N LEU A 31 -5.99 4.35 4.13
CA LEU A 31 -6.08 4.62 2.69
C LEU A 31 -5.80 3.39 1.82
N ILE A 32 -4.85 2.55 2.22
CA ILE A 32 -4.57 1.28 1.54
C ILE A 32 -5.78 0.35 1.67
N LEU A 33 -6.29 0.09 2.87
CA LEU A 33 -7.49 -0.75 3.06
C LEU A 33 -8.69 -0.22 2.27
N LEU A 34 -8.83 1.11 2.22
CA LEU A 34 -9.85 1.81 1.46
C LEU A 34 -9.66 1.69 -0.07
N ALA A 35 -8.48 1.36 -0.58
CA ALA A 35 -8.25 1.16 -2.02
C ALA A 35 -8.45 -0.29 -2.47
N TYR A 36 -8.46 -1.24 -1.53
CA TYR A 36 -8.57 -2.69 -1.78
C TYR A 36 -9.99 -3.28 -1.54
N ARG A 37 -10.98 -2.43 -1.26
CA ARG A 37 -12.42 -2.77 -1.23
C ARG A 37 -13.03 -2.67 -2.62
#